data_AF-A0A502SXJ0-F1
#
_entry.id   AF-A0A502SXJ0-F1
#
_cell.length_a   1.000
_cell.length_b   1.000
_cell.length_c   1.000
_cell.angle_alpha   90.00
_cell.angle_beta   90.00
_cell.angle_gamma   90.00
#
_symmetry.space_group_name_H-M   'P 1'
#
loop_
_entity.id
_entity.type
_entity.pdbx_description
1 polymer ?
#
loop_
_entity_poly.entity_id
_entity_poly.type
_entity_poly.pdbx_seq_one_letter_code
_entity_poly.pdbx_strand_id
1 'polypeptide(L)'
;MSPAMIFNIHLVLGYVPWLLCFAAYIWPRLRSMEPIEAQRAIATLHSFRFFGLVFLIPGVVGPDLAPAFASFAAYGDFATGLLATLALFTVARPVIFWPLVVTFNLVGVVDIVVDYYHGVALDLPGHAGQLGAAYAIPILYVPLLMITHVAAFYLLARSTRRQLTAT
;
A
#
# COMPACT_ATOMS: atom_id res chain seq x y z
N MET A 1 10.91 -19.57 19.45
CA MET A 1 10.76 -19.18 18.04
C MET A 1 11.78 -18.10 17.74
N SER A 2 12.50 -18.15 16.62
CA SER A 2 13.44 -17.08 16.27
C SER A 2 12.67 -15.80 15.89
N PRO A 3 13.28 -14.60 16.02
CA PRO A 3 12.68 -13.36 15.54
C PRO A 3 12.25 -13.42 14.06
N ALA A 4 13.04 -14.08 13.21
CA ALA A 4 12.71 -14.30 11.80
C ALA A 4 11.44 -15.14 11.61
N MET A 5 11.29 -16.23 12.37
CA MET A 5 10.06 -17.03 12.34
C MET A 5 8.84 -16.22 12.78
N ILE A 6 8.98 -15.41 13.84
CA ILE A 6 7.90 -14.54 14.34
C ILE A 6 7.51 -13.53 13.26
N PHE A 7 8.49 -12.86 12.65
CA PHE A 7 8.26 -11.90 11.56
C PHE A 7 7.55 -12.54 10.37
N ASN A 8 7.99 -13.70 9.89
CA ASN A 8 7.34 -14.38 8.78
C ASN A 8 5.90 -14.80 9.09
N ILE A 9 5.64 -15.26 10.33
CA ILE A 9 4.28 -15.56 10.78
C ILE A 9 3.43 -14.30 10.78
N HIS A 10 3.93 -13.18 11.32
CA HIS A 10 3.21 -11.90 11.30
C HIS A 10 2.98 -11.39 9.88
N LEU A 11 3.97 -11.51 8.99
CA LEU A 11 3.89 -11.07 7.60
C LEU A 11 2.77 -11.80 6.84
N VAL A 12 2.68 -13.12 7.00
CA VAL A 12 1.64 -13.94 6.36
C VAL A 12 0.28 -13.74 7.03
N LEU A 13 0.24 -13.84 8.37
CA LEU A 13 -1.03 -13.76 9.10
C LEU A 13 -1.61 -12.35 9.09
N GLY A 14 -0.83 -11.30 8.86
CA GLY A 14 -1.31 -9.92 8.71
C GLY A 14 -2.38 -9.78 7.61
N TYR A 15 -2.29 -10.57 6.54
CA TYR A 15 -3.29 -10.58 5.47
C TYR A 15 -4.63 -11.18 5.88
N VAL A 16 -4.65 -12.18 6.76
CA VAL A 16 -5.87 -12.92 7.10
C VAL A 16 -6.97 -12.04 7.72
N PRO A 17 -6.73 -11.30 8.83
CA PRO A 17 -7.76 -10.46 9.42
C PRO A 17 -8.14 -9.30 8.49
N TRP A 18 -7.19 -8.76 7.72
CA TRP A 18 -7.49 -7.72 6.75
C TRP A 18 -8.38 -8.22 5.62
N LEU A 19 -8.13 -9.41 5.06
CA LEU A 19 -8.98 -9.99 4.03
C LEU A 19 -10.40 -10.26 4.55
N LEU A 20 -10.52 -10.82 5.76
CA LEU A 20 -11.82 -11.05 6.40
C LEU A 20 -12.57 -9.74 6.64
N CYS A 21 -11.90 -8.74 7.24
CA CYS A 21 -12.47 -7.43 7.51
C CYS A 21 -12.85 -6.69 6.21
N PHE A 22 -11.96 -6.70 5.22
CA PHE A 22 -12.17 -6.06 3.94
C PHE A 22 -13.35 -6.69 3.21
N ALA A 23 -13.40 -8.01 3.11
CA ALA A 23 -14.48 -8.72 2.43
C ALA A 23 -15.84 -8.50 3.11
N ALA A 24 -15.89 -8.53 4.45
CA ALA A 24 -17.14 -8.40 5.19
C ALA A 24 -17.66 -6.95 5.25
N TYR A 25 -16.78 -5.96 5.44
CA TYR A 25 -17.20 -4.61 5.82
C TYR A 25 -16.86 -3.53 4.80
N ILE A 26 -15.75 -3.65 4.07
CA ILE A 26 -15.25 -2.59 3.19
C ILE A 26 -15.71 -2.84 1.75
N TRP A 27 -15.56 -4.06 1.26
CA TRP A 27 -15.82 -4.43 -0.12
C TRP A 27 -17.27 -4.20 -0.57
N PRO A 28 -18.32 -4.55 0.20
CA PRO A 28 -19.69 -4.29 -0.21
C PRO A 28 -19.95 -2.80 -0.44
N ARG A 29 -19.38 -1.94 0.40
CA ARG A 29 -19.50 -0.48 0.32
C ARG A 29 -18.75 0.08 -0.89
N LEU A 30 -17.49 -0.33 -1.09
CA LEU A 30 -16.71 0.12 -2.26
C LEU A 30 -17.37 -0.25 -3.58
N ARG A 31 -18.01 -1.44 -3.67
CA ARG A 31 -18.69 -1.86 -4.91
C ARG A 31 -19.99 -1.12 -5.21
N SER A 32 -20.63 -0.54 -4.19
CA SER A 32 -21.88 0.22 -4.33
C SER A 32 -21.65 1.72 -4.52
N MET A 33 -20.44 2.22 -4.25
CA MET A 33 -20.07 3.61 -4.48
C MET A 33 -19.97 3.94 -5.97
N GLU A 34 -20.18 5.21 -6.30
CA GLU A 34 -19.80 5.76 -7.59
C GLU A 34 -18.28 5.61 -7.83
N PRO A 35 -17.82 5.40 -9.08
CA PRO A 35 -16.42 5.08 -9.36
C PRO A 35 -15.41 6.08 -8.80
N ILE A 36 -15.73 7.39 -8.87
CA ILE A 36 -14.86 8.45 -8.35
C ILE A 36 -14.77 8.36 -6.82
N GLU A 37 -15.91 8.20 -6.13
CA GLU A 37 -15.94 8.14 -4.66
C GLU A 37 -15.23 6.90 -4.12
N ALA A 38 -15.37 5.74 -4.80
CA ALA A 38 -14.65 4.53 -4.42
C ALA A 38 -13.12 4.72 -4.52
N GLN A 39 -12.64 5.32 -5.61
CA GLN A 39 -11.20 5.59 -5.78
C GLN A 39 -10.70 6.69 -4.87
N ARG A 40 -11.53 7.70 -4.58
CA ARG A 40 -11.22 8.74 -3.60
C ARG A 40 -11.04 8.15 -2.20
N ALA A 41 -11.92 7.24 -1.78
CA ALA A 41 -11.78 6.56 -0.49
C ALA A 41 -10.47 5.76 -0.40
N ILE A 42 -10.11 5.05 -1.48
CA ILE A 42 -8.83 4.33 -1.57
C ILE A 42 -7.65 5.31 -1.54
N ALA A 43 -7.68 6.39 -2.34
CA ALA A 43 -6.64 7.40 -2.36
C ALA A 43 -6.42 8.07 -0.98
N THR A 44 -7.48 8.25 -0.18
CA THR A 44 -7.37 8.74 1.21
C THR A 44 -6.58 7.79 2.11
N LEU A 45 -6.73 6.47 1.93
CA LEU A 45 -5.90 5.51 2.68
C LEU A 45 -4.44 5.56 2.22
N HIS A 46 -4.21 5.60 0.91
CA HIS A 46 -2.87 5.61 0.34
C HIS A 46 -2.14 6.95 0.55
N SER A 47 -2.83 8.06 0.79
CA SER A 47 -2.18 9.34 1.07
C SER A 47 -1.36 9.32 2.37
N PHE A 48 -1.72 8.48 3.35
CA PHE A 48 -0.94 8.29 4.59
C PHE A 48 0.43 7.65 4.38
N ARG A 49 0.73 7.13 3.18
CA ARG A 49 2.05 6.54 2.87
C ARG A 49 3.20 7.53 2.95
N PHE A 50 2.97 8.85 3.08
CA PHE A 50 4.06 9.76 3.47
C PHE A 50 4.77 9.32 4.78
N PHE A 51 4.06 8.58 5.63
CA PHE A 51 4.61 8.02 6.87
C PHE A 51 5.78 7.05 6.63
N GLY A 52 5.89 6.42 5.45
CA GLY A 52 7.00 5.52 5.10
C GLY A 52 8.39 6.15 5.18
N LEU A 53 8.49 7.49 5.11
CA LEU A 53 9.74 8.21 5.38
C LEU A 53 10.34 7.90 6.76
N VAL A 54 9.55 7.32 7.68
CA VAL A 54 10.01 6.82 8.97
C VAL A 54 11.18 5.83 8.88
N PHE A 55 11.32 5.07 7.78
CA PHE A 55 12.45 4.17 7.58
C PHE A 55 13.80 4.90 7.46
N LEU A 56 13.80 6.22 7.25
CA LEU A 56 15.01 7.05 7.20
C LEU A 56 15.31 7.75 8.52
N ILE A 57 14.46 7.63 9.55
CA ILE A 57 14.61 8.36 10.80
C ILE A 57 15.47 7.54 11.78
N PRO A 58 16.70 8.00 12.12
CA PRO A 58 17.53 7.33 13.11
C PRO A 58 16.84 7.28 14.47
N GLY A 59 16.88 6.12 15.12
CA GLY A 59 16.24 5.91 16.43
C GLY A 59 14.79 5.41 16.35
N VAL A 60 14.12 5.52 15.19
CA VAL A 60 12.87 4.79 14.94
C VAL A 60 13.14 3.42 14.35
N VAL A 61 14.07 3.37 13.38
CA VAL A 61 14.72 2.15 12.92
C VAL A 61 16.12 2.04 13.52
N GLY A 62 16.64 0.82 13.59
CA GLY A 62 17.97 0.54 14.07
C GLY A 62 19.04 0.81 12.99
N PRO A 63 20.29 1.07 13.42
CA PRO A 63 21.37 1.51 12.53
C PRO A 63 21.81 0.44 11.52
N ASP A 64 21.47 -0.84 11.76
CA ASP A 64 21.87 -1.95 10.89
C ASP A 64 20.74 -2.40 9.96
N LEU A 65 19.65 -1.63 9.84
CA LEU A 65 18.64 -1.88 8.81
C LEU A 65 19.28 -1.66 7.44
N ALA A 66 19.12 -2.64 6.53
CA ALA A 66 19.74 -2.58 5.21
C ALA A 66 19.38 -1.27 4.48
N PRO A 67 20.36 -0.39 4.15
CA PRO A 67 20.07 0.93 3.59
C PRO A 67 19.30 0.89 2.27
N ALA A 68 19.54 -0.15 1.47
CA ALA A 68 18.82 -0.38 0.21
C ALA A 68 17.33 -0.66 0.42
N PHE A 69 16.97 -1.46 1.43
CA PHE A 69 15.58 -1.69 1.83
C PHE A 69 14.96 -0.40 2.37
N ALA A 70 15.61 0.22 3.36
CA ALA A 70 15.09 1.40 4.05
C ALA A 70 14.82 2.57 3.10
N SER A 71 15.77 2.86 2.21
CA SER A 71 15.66 3.97 1.26
C SER A 71 14.59 3.69 0.20
N PHE A 72 14.55 2.48 -0.34
CA PHE A 72 13.56 2.12 -1.35
C PHE A 72 12.15 2.20 -0.78
N ALA A 73 11.90 1.53 0.35
CA ALA A 73 10.61 1.55 1.04
C ALA A 73 10.17 2.98 1.37
N ALA A 74 11.06 3.79 1.96
CA ALA A 74 10.75 5.17 2.33
C ALA A 74 10.31 6.04 1.14
N TYR A 75 11.09 6.02 0.05
CA TYR A 75 10.82 6.88 -1.09
C TYR A 75 9.69 6.37 -1.98
N GLY A 76 9.52 5.05 -2.09
CA GLY A 76 8.40 4.46 -2.82
C GLY A 76 7.06 4.69 -2.12
N ASP A 77 7.02 4.54 -0.79
CA ASP A 77 5.88 4.94 0.05
C ASP A 77 5.56 6.43 -0.12
N PHE A 78 6.57 7.29 0.00
CA PHE A 78 6.40 8.74 -0.12
C PHE A 78 5.88 9.15 -1.50
N ALA A 79 6.46 8.60 -2.57
CA ALA A 79 6.03 8.87 -3.94
C ALA A 79 4.57 8.43 -4.17
N THR A 80 4.22 7.23 -3.72
CA THR A 80 2.85 6.70 -3.81
C THR A 80 1.87 7.59 -3.03
N GLY A 81 2.21 7.96 -1.80
CA GLY A 81 1.39 8.81 -0.94
C GLY A 81 1.20 10.22 -1.50
N LEU A 82 2.24 10.80 -2.11
CA LEU A 82 2.15 12.08 -2.78
C LEU A 82 1.22 12.03 -3.99
N LEU A 83 1.35 11.01 -4.84
CA LEU A 83 0.46 10.81 -6.00
C LEU A 83 -1.00 10.61 -5.57
N ALA A 84 -1.24 9.83 -4.52
CA ALA A 84 -2.57 9.64 -3.95
C ALA A 84 -3.14 10.97 -3.39
N THR A 85 -2.31 11.78 -2.73
CA THR A 85 -2.68 13.12 -2.23
C THR A 85 -3.05 14.06 -3.37
N LEU A 86 -2.27 14.06 -4.46
CA LEU A 86 -2.59 14.83 -5.66
C LEU A 86 -3.91 14.36 -6.31
N ALA A 87 -4.19 13.06 -6.30
CA ALA A 87 -5.48 12.54 -6.77
C ALA A 87 -6.64 13.13 -5.93
N LEU A 88 -6.50 13.21 -4.60
CA LEU A 88 -7.52 13.80 -3.73
C LEU A 88 -7.78 15.28 -4.03
N PHE A 89 -6.74 16.06 -4.35
CA PHE A 89 -6.90 17.48 -4.73
C PHE A 89 -7.55 17.67 -6.10
N THR A 90 -7.60 16.63 -6.93
CA THR A 90 -8.06 16.72 -8.31
C THR A 90 -9.38 15.99 -8.56
N VAL A 91 -10.08 15.53 -7.51
CA VAL A 91 -11.38 14.84 -7.59
C VAL A 91 -12.41 15.59 -8.44
N ALA A 92 -12.47 16.91 -8.33
CA ALA A 92 -13.39 17.75 -9.12
C ALA A 92 -13.00 17.89 -10.61
N ARG A 93 -11.85 17.34 -11.02
CA ARG A 93 -11.30 17.39 -12.39
C ARG A 93 -10.98 15.97 -12.86
N PRO A 94 -11.97 15.19 -13.34
CA PRO A 94 -11.79 13.78 -13.72
C PRO A 94 -10.63 13.52 -14.69
N VAL A 95 -10.37 14.46 -15.61
CA VAL A 95 -9.29 14.38 -16.60
C VAL A 95 -7.90 14.25 -15.95
N ILE A 96 -7.70 14.82 -14.75
CA ILE A 96 -6.44 14.75 -13.99
C ILE A 96 -6.51 13.66 -12.92
N PHE A 97 -7.68 13.50 -12.29
CA PHE A 97 -7.92 12.49 -11.26
C PHE A 97 -7.62 11.07 -11.75
N TRP A 98 -8.18 10.66 -12.89
CA TRP A 98 -8.06 9.28 -13.36
C TRP A 98 -6.61 8.87 -13.68
N PRO A 99 -5.80 9.68 -14.41
CA PRO A 99 -4.38 9.41 -14.57
C PRO A 99 -3.62 9.28 -13.25
N LEU A 100 -3.89 10.15 -12.26
CA LEU A 100 -3.25 10.08 -10.96
C LEU A 100 -3.64 8.80 -10.20
N VAL A 101 -4.92 8.39 -10.27
CA VAL A 101 -5.41 7.14 -9.69
C VAL A 101 -4.65 5.94 -10.27
N VAL A 102 -4.54 5.86 -11.59
CA VAL A 102 -3.78 4.78 -12.24
C VAL A 102 -2.31 4.83 -11.83
N THR A 103 -1.70 6.02 -11.83
CA THR A 103 -0.28 6.20 -11.55
C THR A 103 0.07 5.81 -10.12
N PHE A 104 -0.67 6.28 -9.10
CA PHE A 104 -0.36 5.91 -7.71
C PHE A 104 -0.56 4.42 -7.45
N ASN A 105 -1.54 3.79 -8.09
CA ASN A 105 -1.74 2.35 -7.93
C ASN A 105 -0.62 1.53 -8.58
N LEU A 106 -0.12 1.94 -9.75
CA LEU A 106 1.02 1.28 -10.39
C LEU A 106 2.30 1.46 -9.58
N VAL A 107 2.62 2.70 -9.20
CA VAL A 107 3.80 3.01 -8.38
C VAL A 107 3.73 2.26 -7.05
N GLY A 108 2.58 2.28 -6.38
CA GLY A 108 2.40 1.63 -5.07
C GLY A 108 2.47 0.10 -5.10
N VAL A 109 2.05 -0.55 -6.18
CA VAL A 109 2.24 -2.01 -6.34
C VAL A 109 3.69 -2.35 -6.66
N VAL A 110 4.34 -1.59 -7.56
CA VAL A 110 5.76 -1.80 -7.88
C VAL A 110 6.60 -1.65 -6.61
N ASP A 111 6.34 -0.60 -5.83
CA ASP A 111 6.95 -0.34 -4.55
C ASP A 111 6.84 -1.55 -3.61
N ILE A 112 5.62 -2.00 -3.30
CA ILE A 112 5.43 -3.14 -2.38
C ILE A 112 6.07 -4.43 -2.91
N VAL A 113 5.98 -4.71 -4.21
CA VAL A 113 6.57 -5.93 -4.80
C VAL A 113 8.09 -5.91 -4.71
N VAL A 114 8.72 -4.76 -4.99
CA VAL A 114 10.16 -4.61 -4.87
C VAL A 114 10.60 -4.62 -3.41
N ASP A 115 9.81 -4.07 -2.49
CA ASP A 115 10.07 -4.18 -1.05
C ASP A 115 9.99 -5.63 -0.54
N TYR A 116 9.05 -6.43 -1.04
CA TYR A 116 9.05 -7.87 -0.75
C TYR A 116 10.31 -8.56 -1.29
N TYR A 117 10.71 -8.22 -2.52
CA TYR A 117 11.94 -8.73 -3.10
C TYR A 117 13.18 -8.33 -2.29
N HIS A 118 13.35 -7.05 -1.95
CA HIS A 118 14.42 -6.56 -1.09
C HIS A 118 14.37 -7.19 0.30
N GLY A 119 13.18 -7.35 0.87
CA GLY A 119 12.98 -7.98 2.18
C GLY A 119 13.48 -9.42 2.21
N VAL A 120 13.27 -10.19 1.14
CA VAL A 120 13.83 -11.54 1.00
C VAL A 120 15.33 -11.49 0.68
N ALA A 121 15.74 -10.67 -0.28
CA ALA A 121 17.13 -10.62 -0.77
C ALA A 121 18.13 -10.09 0.28
N LEU A 122 17.66 -9.26 1.22
CA LEU A 122 18.47 -8.62 2.26
C LEU A 122 18.22 -9.22 3.65
N ASP A 123 17.58 -10.40 3.73
CA ASP A 123 17.24 -11.11 4.98
C ASP A 123 16.57 -10.22 6.04
N LEU A 124 15.55 -9.46 5.62
CA LEU A 124 14.78 -8.64 6.55
C LEU A 124 14.21 -9.46 7.73
N PRO A 125 13.77 -10.72 7.59
CA PRO A 125 13.37 -11.54 8.75
C PRO A 125 14.51 -11.73 9.77
N GLY A 126 15.75 -12.00 9.32
CA GLY A 126 16.93 -12.06 10.18
C GLY A 126 17.23 -10.75 10.90
N HIS A 127 16.91 -9.62 10.26
CA HIS A 127 17.13 -8.26 10.77
C HIS A 127 15.84 -7.59 11.29
N ALA A 128 14.77 -8.34 11.56
CA ALA A 128 13.46 -7.75 11.80
C ALA A 128 13.39 -6.80 13.01
N GLY A 129 14.28 -6.99 14.01
CA GLY A 129 14.40 -6.07 15.15
C GLY A 129 14.85 -4.66 14.76
N GLN A 130 15.58 -4.51 13.65
CA GLN A 130 16.04 -3.23 13.13
C GLN A 130 14.89 -2.37 12.58
N LEU A 131 13.72 -2.95 12.32
CA LEU A 131 12.53 -2.17 11.94
C LEU A 131 11.98 -1.34 13.10
N GLY A 132 12.31 -1.67 14.36
CA GLY A 132 11.85 -0.91 15.54
C GLY A 132 10.34 -0.70 15.55
N ALA A 133 9.88 0.55 15.75
CA ALA A 133 8.44 0.87 15.70
C ALA A 133 7.85 0.76 14.29
N ALA A 134 8.68 0.90 13.24
CA ALA A 134 8.26 0.72 11.85
C ALA A 134 7.94 -0.74 11.51
N TYR A 135 8.21 -1.70 12.41
CA TYR A 135 7.84 -3.11 12.26
C TYR A 135 6.36 -3.32 11.92
N ALA A 136 5.46 -2.47 12.45
CA ALA A 136 4.03 -2.56 12.17
C ALA A 136 3.68 -2.29 10.69
N ILE A 137 4.55 -1.59 9.95
CA ILE A 137 4.32 -1.27 8.53
C ILE A 137 4.23 -2.56 7.69
N PRO A 138 5.26 -3.41 7.59
CA PRO A 138 5.21 -4.60 6.76
C PRO A 138 4.18 -5.64 7.22
N ILE A 139 3.89 -5.74 8.52
CA ILE A 139 3.01 -6.80 9.05
C ILE A 139 1.53 -6.40 9.14
N LEU A 140 1.19 -5.11 9.20
CA LEU A 140 -0.20 -4.64 9.33
C LEU A 140 -0.59 -3.65 8.24
N TYR A 141 0.25 -2.66 7.96
CA TYR A 141 -0.10 -1.60 7.01
C TYR A 141 0.01 -2.06 5.56
N VAL A 142 1.12 -2.69 5.17
CA VAL A 142 1.36 -3.21 3.81
C VAL A 142 0.28 -4.20 3.35
N PRO A 143 -0.17 -5.17 4.17
CA PRO A 143 -1.26 -6.06 3.78
C PRO A 143 -2.55 -5.31 3.40
N LEU A 144 -2.94 -4.31 4.19
CA LEU A 144 -4.10 -3.46 3.89
C LEU A 144 -3.89 -2.72 2.56
N LEU A 145 -2.72 -2.10 2.37
CA LEU A 145 -2.38 -1.36 1.15
C LEU A 145 -2.42 -2.24 -0.11
N MET A 146 -1.88 -3.46 -0.02
CA MET A 146 -1.90 -4.42 -1.13
C MET A 146 -3.34 -4.81 -1.49
N ILE A 147 -4.17 -5.11 -0.49
CA ILE A 147 -5.59 -5.44 -0.72
C ILE A 147 -6.32 -4.29 -1.40
N THR A 148 -6.07 -3.04 -0.98
CA THR A 148 -6.73 -1.87 -1.56
C THR A 148 -6.22 -1.51 -2.95
N HIS A 149 -4.96 -1.78 -3.29
CA HIS A 149 -4.47 -1.70 -4.68
C HIS A 149 -5.18 -2.69 -5.60
N VAL A 150 -5.31 -3.95 -5.19
CA VAL A 150 -6.05 -4.97 -5.96
C VAL A 150 -7.50 -4.55 -6.15
N ALA A 151 -8.14 -4.04 -5.09
CA ALA A 151 -9.49 -3.50 -5.15
C ALA A 151 -9.60 -2.31 -6.13
N ALA A 152 -8.66 -1.38 -6.09
CA ALA A 152 -8.63 -0.22 -6.98
C ALA A 152 -8.57 -0.64 -8.45
N PHE A 153 -7.65 -1.55 -8.80
CA PHE A 153 -7.53 -2.07 -10.16
C PHE A 153 -8.78 -2.83 -10.61
N TYR A 154 -9.38 -3.64 -9.72
CA TYR A 154 -10.64 -4.31 -10.03
C TYR A 154 -11.75 -3.31 -10.35
N LEU A 155 -11.90 -2.25 -9.54
CA LEU A 155 -12.93 -1.24 -9.72
C LEU A 155 -12.71 -0.42 -11.01
N LEU A 156 -11.46 -0.09 -11.34
CA LEU A 156 -11.07 0.53 -12.61
C LEU A 156 -11.46 -0.37 -13.81
N ALA A 157 -11.11 -1.66 -13.76
CA ALA A 157 -11.40 -2.59 -14.85
C ALA A 157 -12.92 -2.85 -15.02
N ARG A 158 -13.70 -2.68 -13.96
CA ARG A 158 -15.17 -2.82 -13.97
C ARG A 158 -15.85 -1.59 -14.57
N SER A 159 -15.39 -0.37 -14.26
CA SER A 159 -15.99 0.86 -14.79
C SER A 159 -15.81 0.97 -16.30
N THR A 160 -14.62 0.67 -16.81
CA THR A 160 -14.33 0.65 -18.27
C THR A 160 -15.25 -0.33 -19.01
N ARG A 161 -15.44 -1.54 -18.46
CA ARG A 161 -16.33 -2.53 -19.08
C ARG A 161 -17.79 -2.08 -19.16
N ARG A 162 -18.30 -1.41 -18.12
CA ARG A 162 -19.67 -0.86 -18.13
C ARG A 162 -19.86 0.22 -19.20
N GLN A 163 -18.86 1.06 -19.42
CA GLN A 163 -18.90 2.08 -20.47
C GLN A 163 -18.92 1.44 -21.87
N LEU A 164 -18.09 0.42 -22.12
CA LEU A 164 -18.04 -0.28 -23.40
C LEU A 164 -19.32 -1.06 -23.75
N THR A 165 -20.04 -1.59 -22.75
CA THR A 165 -21.33 -2.28 -22.98
C THR A 165 -22.51 -1.34 -23.18
N ALA A 166 -22.35 -0.05 -22.90
CA ALA A 166 -23.42 0.96 -23.01
C ALA A 166 -23.38 1.75 -24.33
N THR A 167 -22.36 1.50 -25.17
CA THR A 167 -22.16 2.08 -26.51
C THR A 167 -22.50 1.06 -27.58
#